data_AF-A0A9E1DVZ7-F1
#
_entry.id   AF-A0A9E1DVZ7-F1
#
_cell.length_a   1.000
_cell.length_b   1.000
_cell.length_c   1.000
_cell.angle_alpha   90.00
_cell.angle_beta   90.00
_cell.angle_gamma   90.00
#
_symmetry.space_group_name_H-M   'P 1'
#
loop_
_entity.id
_entity.type
_entity.pdbx_description
1 polymer ?
#
loop_
_entity_poly.entity_id
_entity_poly.type
_entity_poly.pdbx_seq_one_letter_code
_entity_poly.pdbx_strand_id
1 'polypeptide(L)'
;MEVLLENIPLTCTIVGALGILYSLIVAGLIKSAPTGTEKMREIANAIQEGAIAYLNRQLKTIVIVGIAIFIIIFFSLGKTTALGFAVGAVASYLAGYIGMRVSVLANLRTAEAAKSGLAAGLKVAFRGGSVTGMLVAGLALTSIAGFYTVVQDVVPLVALGFGGSLISIFARLGGGIFTKGADVGADLVGKVEAGIPEDDPRNPA
;
A
#
# COMPACT_ATOMS: atom_id res chain seq x y z
N MET A 1 -7.71 10.32 -32.33
CA MET A 1 -7.34 11.41 -31.40
C MET A 1 -8.57 12.13 -30.89
N GLU A 2 -9.53 12.47 -31.77
CA GLU A 2 -10.82 13.07 -31.39
C GLU A 2 -11.64 12.20 -30.42
N VAL A 3 -11.78 10.89 -30.65
CA VAL A 3 -12.50 9.97 -29.72
C VAL A 3 -11.86 9.90 -28.31
N LEU A 4 -10.54 10.07 -28.20
CA LEU A 4 -9.82 10.11 -26.92
C LEU A 4 -10.06 11.43 -26.18
N LEU A 5 -10.24 12.52 -26.93
CA LEU A 5 -10.47 13.87 -26.41
C LEU A 5 -11.94 14.15 -26.11
N GLU A 6 -12.88 13.46 -26.75
CA GLU A 6 -14.31 13.55 -26.44
C GLU A 6 -14.67 12.97 -25.07
N ASN A 7 -13.89 12.02 -24.55
CA ASN A 7 -14.15 11.37 -23.27
C ASN A 7 -12.87 11.19 -22.43
N ILE A 8 -12.23 12.33 -22.13
CA ILE A 8 -11.01 12.42 -21.31
C ILE A 8 -11.13 11.62 -20.00
N PRO A 9 -12.22 11.72 -19.22
CA PRO A 9 -12.32 11.00 -17.96
C PRO A 9 -12.30 9.48 -18.16
N LEU A 10 -13.03 8.96 -19.16
CA LEU A 10 -13.05 7.53 -19.46
C LEU A 10 -11.67 7.02 -19.91
N THR A 11 -10.98 7.79 -20.75
CA THR A 11 -9.62 7.49 -21.18
C THR A 11 -8.67 7.39 -19.98
N CYS A 12 -8.72 8.35 -19.07
CA CYS A 12 -7.93 8.34 -17.84
C CYS A 12 -8.25 7.12 -16.96
N THR A 13 -9.52 6.73 -16.84
CA THR A 13 -9.91 5.52 -16.11
C THR A 13 -9.27 4.27 -16.70
N ILE A 14 -9.28 4.13 -18.03
CA ILE A 14 -8.69 2.97 -18.71
C ILE A 14 -7.16 2.93 -18.49
N VAL A 15 -6.48 4.07 -18.61
CA VAL A 15 -5.03 4.16 -18.35
C VAL A 15 -4.71 3.77 -16.90
N GLY A 16 -5.51 4.23 -15.94
CA GLY A 16 -5.37 3.85 -14.53
C GLY A 16 -5.56 2.34 -14.32
N ALA A 17 -6.59 1.76 -14.96
CA ALA A 17 -6.87 0.33 -14.88
C ALA A 17 -5.75 -0.51 -15.49
N LEU A 18 -5.15 -0.06 -16.60
CA LEU A 18 -3.96 -0.69 -17.19
C LEU A 18 -2.75 -0.62 -16.25
N GLY A 19 -2.57 0.48 -15.52
CA GLY A 19 -1.54 0.61 -14.49
C GLY A 19 -1.71 -0.39 -13.34
N ILE A 20 -2.96 -0.59 -12.89
CA ILE A 20 -3.30 -1.60 -11.88
C ILE A 20 -2.99 -3.01 -12.43
N LEU A 21 -3.41 -3.31 -13.66
CA LEU A 21 -3.16 -4.60 -14.31
C LEU A 21 -1.66 -4.88 -14.43
N TYR A 22 -0.88 -3.91 -14.90
CA TYR A 22 0.58 -4.01 -14.96
C TYR A 22 1.18 -4.31 -13.58
N SER A 23 0.71 -3.62 -12.54
CA SER A 23 1.15 -3.82 -11.16
C SER A 23 0.90 -5.26 -10.69
N LEU A 24 -0.28 -5.82 -11.00
CA LEU A 24 -0.64 -7.20 -10.66
C LEU A 24 0.22 -8.23 -11.44
N ILE A 25 0.51 -7.96 -12.71
CA ILE A 25 1.40 -8.82 -13.52
C ILE A 25 2.80 -8.84 -12.91
N VAL A 26 3.37 -7.66 -12.61
CA VAL A 26 4.70 -7.56 -12.00
C VAL A 26 4.72 -8.20 -10.60
N ALA A 27 3.64 -8.07 -9.81
CA ALA A 27 3.52 -8.78 -8.53
C ALA A 27 3.56 -10.31 -8.72
N GLY A 28 2.92 -10.84 -9.77
CA GLY A 28 2.99 -12.26 -10.14
C GLY A 28 4.40 -12.69 -10.56
N LEU A 29 5.12 -11.85 -11.29
CA LEU A 29 6.52 -12.10 -11.66
C LEU A 29 7.45 -12.10 -10.44
N ILE A 30 7.20 -11.23 -9.45
CA ILE A 30 7.93 -11.28 -8.18
C ILE A 30 7.57 -12.58 -7.47
N LYS A 31 6.29 -12.92 -7.33
CA LYS A 31 5.85 -14.15 -6.64
C LYS A 31 6.50 -15.42 -7.17
N SER A 32 6.73 -15.51 -8.47
CA SER A 32 7.37 -16.67 -9.11
C SER A 32 8.89 -16.73 -8.95
N ALA A 33 9.54 -15.65 -8.49
CA ALA A 33 10.97 -15.65 -8.22
C ALA A 33 11.32 -16.62 -7.06
N PRO A 34 12.53 -17.22 -7.08
CA PRO A 34 12.94 -18.23 -6.10
C PRO A 34 12.86 -17.69 -4.68
N THR A 35 12.33 -18.53 -3.80
CA THR A 35 12.36 -18.32 -2.35
C THR A 35 13.62 -19.03 -1.86
N GLY A 36 14.46 -18.33 -1.08
CA GLY A 36 15.78 -18.81 -0.69
C GLY A 36 15.78 -20.03 0.24
N THR A 37 16.72 -20.05 1.17
CA THR A 37 16.86 -21.19 2.10
C THR A 37 15.64 -21.34 3.01
N GLU A 38 15.51 -22.51 3.65
CA GLU A 38 14.43 -22.78 4.61
C GLU A 38 14.41 -21.75 5.76
N LYS A 39 15.57 -21.46 6.33
CA LYS A 39 15.72 -20.43 7.37
C LYS A 39 15.27 -19.03 6.91
N MET A 40 15.56 -18.66 5.65
CA MET A 40 15.08 -17.38 5.11
C MET A 40 13.56 -17.36 4.97
N ARG A 41 12.94 -18.50 4.58
CA ARG A 41 11.48 -18.62 4.49
C ARG A 41 10.81 -18.54 5.86
N GLU A 42 11.40 -19.15 6.88
CA GLU A 42 10.93 -19.09 8.26
C GLU A 42 10.85 -17.64 8.76
N ILE A 43 11.94 -16.87 8.64
CA ILE A 43 11.99 -15.45 9.03
C ILE A 43 10.97 -14.63 8.22
N ALA A 44 10.91 -14.85 6.91
CA ALA A 44 9.98 -14.12 6.05
C ALA A 44 8.50 -14.38 6.43
N ASN A 45 8.17 -15.60 6.85
CA ASN A 45 6.83 -15.96 7.32
C ASN A 45 6.49 -15.24 8.63
N ALA A 46 7.41 -15.16 9.58
CA ALA A 46 7.20 -14.41 10.82
C ALA A 46 6.95 -12.91 10.56
N ILE A 47 7.74 -12.30 9.66
CA ILE A 47 7.54 -10.91 9.23
C ILE A 47 6.17 -10.74 8.55
N GLN A 48 5.78 -11.68 7.70
CA GLN A 48 4.50 -11.65 7.01
C GLN A 48 3.32 -11.76 7.96
N GLU A 49 3.40 -12.65 8.94
CA GLU A 49 2.37 -12.82 9.96
C GLU A 49 2.19 -11.54 10.77
N GLY A 50 3.29 -10.96 11.26
CA GLY A 50 3.27 -9.71 12.01
C GLY A 50 2.70 -8.53 11.21
N ALA A 51 3.14 -8.36 9.96
CA ALA A 51 2.65 -7.31 9.07
C ALA A 51 1.15 -7.45 8.79
N ILE A 52 0.66 -8.67 8.51
CA ILE A 52 -0.77 -8.92 8.25
C ILE A 52 -1.59 -8.71 9.53
N ALA A 53 -1.12 -9.18 10.68
CA ALA A 53 -1.78 -8.98 11.97
C ALA A 53 -1.94 -7.48 12.29
N TYR A 54 -0.88 -6.70 12.09
CA TYR A 54 -0.89 -5.25 12.25
C TYR A 54 -1.90 -4.58 11.31
N LEU A 55 -1.85 -4.87 10.01
CA LEU A 55 -2.77 -4.31 9.02
C LEU A 55 -4.23 -4.62 9.33
N ASN A 56 -4.52 -5.86 9.75
CA ASN A 56 -5.88 -6.28 10.09
C ASN A 56 -6.39 -5.56 11.35
N ARG A 57 -5.51 -5.33 12.34
CA ARG A 57 -5.85 -4.53 13.53
C ARG A 57 -6.10 -3.08 13.17
N GLN A 58 -5.25 -2.49 12.34
CA GLN A 58 -5.38 -1.11 11.88
C GLN A 58 -6.66 -0.90 11.07
N LEU A 59 -7.00 -1.84 10.17
CA LEU A 59 -8.24 -1.80 9.39
C LEU A 59 -9.47 -1.71 10.29
N LYS A 60 -9.55 -2.52 11.35
CA LYS A 60 -10.70 -2.52 12.28
C LYS A 60 -10.95 -1.13 12.86
N THR A 61 -9.89 -0.43 13.27
CA THR A 61 -10.01 0.93 13.83
C THR A 61 -10.39 1.93 12.75
N ILE A 62 -9.73 1.88 11.59
CA ILE A 62 -9.97 2.82 10.49
C ILE A 62 -11.40 2.71 9.96
N VAL A 63 -11.95 1.50 9.84
CA VAL A 63 -13.32 1.28 9.36
C VAL A 63 -14.35 1.91 10.28
N ILE A 64 -14.17 1.81 11.61
CA ILE A 64 -15.10 2.41 12.57
C ILE A 64 -15.14 3.93 12.39
N VAL A 65 -13.97 4.57 12.31
CA VAL A 65 -13.85 6.03 12.09
C VAL A 65 -14.41 6.42 10.71
N GLY A 66 -14.09 5.63 9.68
CA GLY A 66 -14.55 5.86 8.31
C GLY A 66 -16.08 5.79 8.18
N ILE A 67 -16.73 4.82 8.83
CA ILE A 67 -18.19 4.71 8.84
C ILE A 67 -18.83 5.91 9.55
N ALA A 68 -18.29 6.32 10.70
CA ALA A 68 -18.79 7.49 11.42
C ALA A 68 -18.73 8.76 10.55
N ILE A 69 -17.60 9.00 9.89
CA ILE A 69 -17.43 10.15 8.98
C ILE A 69 -18.34 10.02 7.75
N PHE A 70 -18.46 8.84 7.16
CA PHE A 70 -19.36 8.60 6.04
C PHE A 70 -20.81 8.96 6.38
N ILE A 71 -21.31 8.54 7.54
CA ILE A 71 -22.66 8.87 8.01
C ILE A 71 -22.84 10.38 8.15
N ILE A 72 -21.87 11.07 8.74
CA ILE A 72 -21.91 12.54 8.89
C ILE A 72 -21.98 13.22 7.51
N ILE A 73 -21.12 12.82 6.57
CA ILE A 73 -21.11 13.38 5.21
C ILE A 73 -22.44 13.07 4.50
N PHE A 74 -22.98 11.88 4.67
CA PHE A 74 -24.23 11.46 4.02
C PHE A 74 -25.41 12.35 4.40
N PHE A 75 -25.56 12.68 5.69
CA PHE A 75 -26.65 13.51 6.17
C PHE A 75 -26.42 15.02 5.99
N SER A 76 -25.17 15.48 5.95
CA SER A 76 -24.83 16.91 5.85
C SER A 76 -24.63 17.40 4.41
N LEU A 77 -23.94 16.60 3.58
CA LEU A 77 -23.45 16.98 2.25
C LEU A 77 -24.08 16.13 1.12
N GLY A 78 -24.93 15.18 1.48
CA GLY A 78 -25.68 14.35 0.55
C GLY A 78 -24.99 13.06 0.13
N LYS A 79 -25.78 12.22 -0.56
CA LYS A 79 -25.43 10.83 -0.89
C LYS A 79 -24.21 10.73 -1.81
N THR A 80 -24.15 11.58 -2.84
CA THR A 80 -23.08 11.56 -3.84
C THR A 80 -21.71 11.90 -3.24
N THR A 81 -21.67 12.89 -2.37
CA THR A 81 -20.45 13.29 -1.64
C THR A 81 -19.96 12.19 -0.69
N ALA A 82 -20.88 11.53 0.03
CA ALA A 82 -20.55 10.39 0.88
C ALA A 82 -20.00 9.21 0.08
N LEU A 83 -20.58 8.91 -1.09
CA LEU A 83 -20.06 7.89 -2.00
C LEU A 83 -18.65 8.23 -2.49
N GLY A 84 -18.38 9.49 -2.83
CA GLY A 84 -17.03 9.95 -3.18
C GLY A 84 -16.03 9.63 -2.08
N PHE A 85 -16.34 10.00 -0.85
CA PHE A 85 -15.53 9.67 0.33
C PHE A 85 -15.27 8.17 0.47
N ALA A 86 -16.31 7.33 0.35
CA ALA A 86 -16.18 5.88 0.46
C ALA A 86 -15.26 5.30 -0.63
N VAL A 87 -15.42 5.74 -1.88
CA VAL A 87 -14.58 5.30 -3.01
C VAL A 87 -13.12 5.65 -2.75
N GLY A 88 -12.84 6.89 -2.33
CA GLY A 88 -11.48 7.34 -2.03
C GLY A 88 -10.84 6.58 -0.86
N ALA A 89 -11.62 6.35 0.20
CA ALA A 89 -11.17 5.59 1.36
C ALA A 89 -10.83 4.13 0.99
N VAL A 90 -11.72 3.45 0.24
CA VAL A 90 -11.48 2.07 -0.19
C VAL A 90 -10.27 2.00 -1.13
N ALA A 91 -10.16 2.91 -2.10
CA ALA A 91 -9.02 2.94 -3.02
C ALA A 91 -7.69 3.12 -2.29
N SER A 92 -7.62 4.07 -1.34
CA SER A 92 -6.41 4.28 -0.55
C SER A 92 -6.07 3.08 0.34
N TYR A 93 -7.07 2.42 0.93
CA TYR A 93 -6.84 1.23 1.74
C TYR A 93 -6.30 0.07 0.90
N LEU A 94 -6.91 -0.19 -0.26
CA LEU A 94 -6.47 -1.23 -1.19
C LEU A 94 -5.03 -1.00 -1.65
N ALA A 95 -4.68 0.25 -1.99
CA ALA A 95 -3.32 0.60 -2.39
C ALA A 95 -2.30 0.25 -1.29
N GLY A 96 -2.58 0.63 -0.05
CA GLY A 96 -1.71 0.33 1.09
C GLY A 96 -1.63 -1.16 1.41
N TYR A 97 -2.77 -1.86 1.41
CA TYR A 97 -2.83 -3.27 1.79
C TYR A 97 -2.14 -4.18 0.77
N ILE A 98 -2.43 -3.98 -0.52
CA ILE A 98 -1.79 -4.75 -1.61
C ILE A 98 -0.31 -4.39 -1.69
N GLY A 99 0.03 -3.10 -1.60
CA GLY A 99 1.42 -2.63 -1.62
C GLY A 99 2.26 -3.29 -0.53
N MET A 100 1.77 -3.30 0.72
CA MET A 100 2.48 -3.95 1.82
C MET A 100 2.66 -5.46 1.60
N ARG A 101 1.64 -6.17 1.13
CA ARG A 101 1.74 -7.61 0.82
C ARG A 101 2.80 -7.89 -0.24
N VAL A 102 2.87 -7.06 -1.28
CA VAL A 102 3.89 -7.19 -2.33
C VAL A 102 5.28 -6.87 -1.78
N SER A 103 5.43 -5.84 -0.96
CA SER A 103 6.71 -5.52 -0.32
C SER A 103 7.23 -6.68 0.53
N VAL A 104 6.39 -7.24 1.43
CA VAL A 104 6.77 -8.40 2.25
C VAL A 104 7.19 -9.60 1.39
N LEU A 105 6.47 -9.85 0.29
CA LEU A 105 6.81 -10.92 -0.65
C LEU A 105 8.16 -10.67 -1.36
N ALA A 106 8.44 -9.42 -1.71
CA ALA A 106 9.65 -9.00 -2.42
C ALA A 106 10.90 -9.05 -1.52
N ASN A 107 10.76 -8.85 -0.20
CA ASN A 107 11.90 -8.82 0.74
C ASN A 107 12.76 -10.09 0.68
N LEU A 108 12.12 -11.26 0.87
CA LEU A 108 12.81 -12.56 0.82
C LEU A 108 13.51 -12.81 -0.53
N ARG A 109 12.83 -12.44 -1.62
CA ARG A 109 13.32 -12.65 -2.99
C ARG A 109 14.45 -11.70 -3.34
N THR A 110 14.42 -10.49 -2.80
CA THR A 110 15.50 -9.51 -2.92
C THR A 110 16.75 -10.03 -2.21
N ALA A 111 16.61 -10.55 -0.99
CA ALA A 111 17.71 -11.15 -0.24
C ALA A 111 18.31 -12.37 -0.97
N GLU A 112 17.46 -13.24 -1.54
CA GLU A 112 17.95 -14.37 -2.34
C GLU A 112 18.65 -13.91 -3.62
N ALA A 113 18.07 -12.96 -4.35
CA ALA A 113 18.67 -12.42 -5.58
C ALA A 113 19.99 -11.69 -5.32
N ALA A 114 20.16 -11.08 -4.15
CA ALA A 114 21.38 -10.39 -3.77
C ALA A 114 22.59 -11.33 -3.65
N LYS A 115 22.38 -12.63 -3.44
CA LYS A 115 23.46 -13.64 -3.49
C LYS A 115 24.13 -13.73 -4.86
N SER A 116 23.38 -13.42 -5.92
CA SER A 116 23.88 -13.35 -7.30
C SER A 116 24.43 -11.97 -7.69
N GLY A 117 24.55 -11.06 -6.71
CA GLY A 117 25.10 -9.71 -6.88
C GLY A 117 24.08 -8.59 -6.68
N LEU A 118 24.60 -7.39 -6.45
CA LEU A 118 23.82 -6.20 -6.14
C LEU A 118 22.78 -5.86 -7.22
N ALA A 119 23.17 -5.96 -8.50
CA ALA A 119 22.28 -5.64 -9.62
C ALA A 119 21.04 -6.56 -9.66
N ALA A 120 21.21 -7.84 -9.32
CA ALA A 120 20.11 -8.80 -9.26
C ALA A 120 19.15 -8.48 -8.11
N GLY A 121 19.69 -8.21 -6.91
CA GLY A 121 18.91 -7.75 -5.76
C GLY A 121 18.13 -6.47 -6.06
N LEU A 122 18.81 -5.44 -6.59
CA LEU A 122 18.20 -4.16 -6.94
C LEU A 122 17.07 -4.32 -7.97
N LYS A 123 17.24 -5.19 -8.97
CA LYS A 123 16.20 -5.45 -9.98
C LYS A 123 14.91 -5.99 -9.37
N VAL A 124 15.01 -6.89 -8.39
CA VAL A 124 13.84 -7.43 -7.69
C VAL A 124 13.23 -6.38 -6.78
N ALA A 125 14.04 -5.66 -6.00
CA ALA A 125 13.59 -4.59 -5.11
C ALA A 125 12.86 -3.47 -5.88
N PHE A 126 13.44 -3.02 -7.00
CA PHE A 126 12.85 -1.98 -7.84
C PHE A 126 11.53 -2.42 -8.44
N ARG A 127 11.43 -3.68 -8.90
CA ARG A 127 10.16 -4.25 -9.36
C ARG A 127 9.12 -4.24 -8.23
N GLY A 128 9.50 -4.64 -7.01
CA GLY A 128 8.63 -4.58 -5.82
C GLY A 128 8.11 -3.16 -5.56
N GLY A 129 8.99 -2.17 -5.55
CA GLY A 129 8.60 -0.76 -5.38
C GLY A 129 7.72 -0.24 -6.52
N SER A 130 8.02 -0.64 -7.76
CA SER A 130 7.25 -0.21 -8.94
C SER A 130 5.80 -0.69 -8.89
N VAL A 131 5.53 -1.87 -8.32
CA VAL A 131 4.16 -2.38 -8.13
C VAL A 131 3.36 -1.43 -7.24
N THR A 132 3.90 -1.08 -6.08
CA THR A 132 3.21 -0.19 -5.14
C THR A 132 3.00 1.20 -5.75
N GLY A 133 4.01 1.76 -6.42
CA GLY A 133 3.90 3.06 -7.08
C GLY A 133 2.85 3.10 -8.19
N MET A 134 2.88 2.12 -9.09
CA MET A 134 1.91 2.01 -10.19
C MET A 134 0.50 1.69 -9.70
N LEU A 135 0.37 0.92 -8.62
CA LEU A 135 -0.92 0.63 -8.01
C LEU A 135 -1.53 1.88 -7.38
N VAL A 136 -0.75 2.70 -6.67
CA VAL A 136 -1.22 3.96 -6.07
C VAL A 136 -1.67 4.92 -7.17
N ALA A 137 -0.84 5.16 -8.18
CA ALA A 137 -1.17 6.04 -9.30
C ALA A 137 -2.38 5.52 -10.08
N GLY A 138 -2.42 4.21 -10.35
CA GLY A 138 -3.49 3.54 -11.09
C GLY A 138 -4.82 3.60 -10.36
N LEU A 139 -4.86 3.29 -9.06
CA LEU A 139 -6.07 3.39 -8.24
C LEU A 139 -6.53 4.84 -8.10
N ALA A 140 -5.63 5.79 -7.85
CA ALA A 140 -6.00 7.20 -7.76
C ALA A 140 -6.64 7.70 -9.07
N LEU A 141 -6.01 7.43 -10.21
CA LEU A 141 -6.50 7.85 -11.51
C LEU A 141 -7.83 7.16 -11.88
N THR A 142 -7.93 5.85 -11.65
CA THR A 142 -9.16 5.08 -11.91
C THR A 142 -10.31 5.55 -11.04
N SER A 143 -10.07 5.79 -9.74
CA SER A 143 -11.08 6.24 -8.80
C SER A 143 -11.54 7.67 -9.10
N ILE A 144 -10.62 8.61 -9.36
CA ILE A 144 -11.00 10.00 -9.64
C ILE A 144 -11.74 10.09 -10.99
N ALA A 145 -11.12 9.57 -12.05
CA ALA A 145 -11.66 9.73 -13.39
C ALA A 145 -12.92 8.87 -13.59
N GLY A 146 -12.93 7.65 -13.06
CA GLY A 146 -14.09 6.74 -13.16
C GLY A 146 -15.27 7.15 -12.27
N PHE A 147 -15.02 7.88 -11.19
CA PHE A 147 -16.12 8.46 -10.41
C PHE A 147 -16.68 9.71 -11.10
N TYR A 148 -15.81 10.53 -11.69
CA TYR A 148 -16.23 11.73 -12.43
C TYR A 148 -17.01 11.40 -13.71
N THR A 149 -16.70 10.32 -14.43
CA THR A 149 -17.49 9.91 -15.61
C THR A 149 -18.97 9.67 -15.29
N VAL A 150 -19.26 9.15 -14.10
CA VAL A 150 -20.62 8.81 -13.66
C VAL A 150 -21.34 10.02 -13.07
N VAL A 151 -20.64 10.80 -12.24
CA VAL A 151 -21.25 11.87 -11.45
C VAL A 151 -21.26 13.22 -12.18
N GLN A 152 -20.24 13.48 -13.00
CA GLN A 152 -20.02 14.74 -13.72
C GLN A 152 -20.04 16.01 -12.84
N ASP A 153 -19.74 15.86 -11.55
CA ASP A 153 -19.61 16.94 -10.57
C ASP A 153 -18.27 16.85 -9.85
N VAL A 154 -17.66 18.01 -9.60
CA VAL A 154 -16.36 18.16 -8.95
C VAL A 154 -16.49 18.16 -7.43
N VAL A 155 -17.62 18.60 -6.87
CA VAL A 155 -17.79 18.68 -5.41
C VAL A 155 -17.60 17.31 -4.73
N PRO A 156 -18.18 16.21 -5.23
CA PRO A 156 -17.93 14.88 -4.70
C PRO A 156 -16.48 14.37 -4.82
N LEU A 157 -15.67 14.92 -5.74
CA LEU A 157 -14.25 14.57 -5.86
C LEU A 157 -13.42 15.09 -4.68
N VAL A 158 -13.82 16.22 -4.09
CA VAL A 158 -13.18 16.73 -2.86
C VAL A 158 -13.34 15.72 -1.73
N ALA A 159 -14.55 15.15 -1.59
CA ALA A 159 -14.81 14.11 -0.60
C ALA A 159 -14.03 12.82 -0.89
N LEU A 160 -13.85 12.45 -2.16
CA LEU A 160 -12.97 11.34 -2.55
C LEU A 160 -11.52 11.57 -2.09
N GLY A 161 -10.97 12.75 -2.36
CA GLY A 161 -9.64 13.12 -1.87
C GLY A 161 -9.54 13.11 -0.34
N PHE A 162 -10.59 13.57 0.34
CA PHE A 162 -10.68 13.52 1.81
C PHE A 162 -10.69 12.08 2.33
N GLY A 163 -11.48 11.19 1.73
CA GLY A 163 -11.51 9.78 2.07
C GLY A 163 -10.15 9.10 1.92
N GLY A 164 -9.46 9.33 0.80
CA GLY A 164 -8.11 8.80 0.61
C GLY A 164 -7.11 9.35 1.63
N SER A 165 -7.16 10.65 1.91
CA SER A 165 -6.27 11.30 2.87
C SER A 165 -6.46 10.79 4.29
N LEU A 166 -7.70 10.55 4.71
CA LEU A 166 -8.02 9.99 6.03
C LEU A 166 -7.29 8.65 6.24
N ILE A 167 -7.43 7.73 5.30
CA ILE A 167 -6.78 6.42 5.37
C ILE A 167 -5.27 6.56 5.38
N SER A 168 -4.73 7.40 4.50
CA SER A 168 -3.27 7.63 4.41
C SER A 168 -2.69 8.18 5.72
N ILE A 169 -3.41 9.05 6.43
CA ILE A 169 -2.95 9.61 7.71
C ILE A 169 -2.84 8.51 8.75
N PHE A 170 -3.89 7.70 8.94
CA PHE A 170 -3.86 6.60 9.90
C PHE A 170 -2.80 5.55 9.55
N ALA A 171 -2.69 5.20 8.27
CA ALA A 171 -1.71 4.24 7.78
C ALA A 171 -0.27 4.70 8.08
N ARG A 172 0.06 5.96 7.75
CA ARG A 172 1.40 6.52 7.95
C ARG A 172 1.74 6.78 9.41
N LEU A 173 0.83 7.40 10.18
CA LEU A 173 1.09 7.69 11.59
C LEU A 173 1.16 6.40 12.39
N GLY A 174 0.15 5.53 12.25
CA GLY A 174 0.15 4.26 12.95
C GLY A 174 1.37 3.42 12.61
N GLY A 175 1.69 3.29 11.31
CA GLY A 175 2.83 2.48 10.85
C GLY A 175 4.17 3.10 11.25
N GLY A 176 4.27 4.43 11.22
CA GLY A 176 5.46 5.16 11.67
C GLY A 176 5.73 4.96 13.15
N ILE A 177 4.70 5.06 14.00
CA ILE A 177 4.83 4.81 15.45
C ILE A 177 5.25 3.36 15.70
N PHE A 178 4.62 2.40 15.02
CA PHE A 178 4.93 0.98 15.17
C PHE A 178 6.39 0.68 14.79
N THR A 179 6.79 1.09 13.58
CA THR A 179 8.14 0.80 13.06
C THR A 179 9.22 1.55 13.81
N LYS A 180 9.02 2.82 14.14
CA LYS A 180 10.04 3.60 14.87
C LYS A 180 10.18 3.19 16.33
N GLY A 181 9.10 2.74 16.97
CA GLY A 181 9.18 2.18 18.32
C GLY A 181 10.06 0.92 18.37
N ALA A 182 9.91 0.02 17.39
CA ALA A 182 10.73 -1.18 17.27
C ALA A 182 12.19 -0.85 16.92
N ASP A 183 12.38 -0.03 15.87
CA ASP A 183 13.69 0.39 15.35
C ASP A 183 14.58 1.02 16.44
N VAL A 184 14.06 2.01 17.16
CA VAL A 184 14.83 2.68 18.23
C VAL A 184 15.13 1.74 19.40
N GLY A 185 14.20 0.85 19.76
CA GLY A 185 14.41 -0.12 20.83
C GLY A 185 15.49 -1.15 20.46
N ALA A 186 15.41 -1.70 19.26
CA ALA A 186 16.37 -2.68 18.75
C ALA A 186 17.77 -2.09 18.64
N ASP A 187 17.90 -0.89 18.08
CA ASP A 187 19.20 -0.26 17.85
C ASP A 187 19.88 0.19 19.15
N LEU A 188 19.15 0.79 20.09
CA LEU A 188 19.74 1.26 21.34
C LEU A 188 20.23 0.09 22.19
N VAL A 189 19.39 -0.90 22.44
CA VAL A 189 19.75 -2.03 23.30
C VAL A 189 20.75 -2.94 22.60
N GLY A 190 20.56 -3.23 21.31
CA GLY A 190 21.43 -4.11 20.54
C GLY A 190 22.82 -3.50 20.31
N LYS A 191 22.90 -2.34 19.66
CA LYS A 191 24.18 -1.78 19.21
C LYS A 191 24.90 -1.02 20.31
N VAL A 192 24.17 -0.24 21.14
CA VAL A 192 24.79 0.66 22.12
C VAL A 192 25.07 -0.04 23.45
N GLU A 193 24.11 -0.81 23.97
CA GLU A 193 24.26 -1.45 25.28
C GLU A 193 24.92 -2.84 25.19
N ALA A 194 24.43 -3.71 24.30
CA ALA A 194 24.91 -5.09 24.19
C ALA A 194 26.08 -5.26 23.21
N GLY A 195 26.35 -4.28 22.34
CA GLY A 195 27.42 -4.32 21.36
C GLY A 195 27.27 -5.42 20.30
N ILE A 196 26.04 -5.87 20.02
CA ILE A 196 25.76 -6.86 18.97
C ILE A 196 25.50 -6.17 17.62
N PRO A 197 25.72 -6.87 16.48
CA PRO A 197 25.43 -6.33 15.16
C PRO A 197 23.96 -5.91 14.99
N GLU A 198 23.71 -5.01 14.03
CA GLU A 198 22.36 -4.63 13.60
C GLU A 198 21.62 -5.82 12.98
N ASP A 199 20.31 -5.91 13.21
CA ASP A 199 19.43 -7.02 12.81
C ASP A 199 19.88 -8.42 13.30
N ASP A 200 20.62 -8.49 14.41
CA ASP A 200 21.08 -9.75 14.98
C ASP A 200 19.90 -10.57 15.55
N PRO A 201 19.79 -11.88 15.22
CA PRO A 201 18.67 -12.73 15.63
C PRO A 201 18.57 -12.96 17.14
N ARG A 202 19.57 -12.55 17.93
CA ARG A 202 19.52 -12.59 19.40
C ARG A 202 18.75 -11.41 19.98
N ASN A 203 18.52 -10.35 19.21
CA ASN A 203 17.72 -9.22 19.62
C ASN A 203 16.23 -9.57 19.47
N PRO A 204 15.41 -9.51 20.54
CA PRO A 204 13.99 -9.85 20.47
C PRO A 204 13.11 -8.73 19.88
N ALA A 205 13.66 -7.52 19.71
CA ALA A 205 12.95 -6.34 19.20
C ALA A 205 12.89 -6.30 17.67
#